data_AF-A0A4Z0CBK8-F1
#
_entry.id   AF-A0A4Z0CBK8-F1
#
_cell.length_a   1.000
_cell.length_b   1.000
_cell.length_c   1.000
_cell.angle_alpha   90.00
_cell.angle_beta   90.00
_cell.angle_gamma   90.00
#
_symmetry.space_group_name_H-M   'P 1'
#
loop_
_entity.id
_entity.type
_entity.pdbx_description
1 polymer ?
#
loop_
_entity_poly.entity_id
_entity_poly.type
_entity_poly.pdbx_seq_one_letter_code
_entity_poly.pdbx_strand_id
1 'polypeptide(L)' 'MKRILLLLAAVCGATALTGCVIAPVEPVAVRGGYYHSPPPRAWRDNDGDGVPNRYDRRPNDPYRY' A
#
# COMPACT_ATOMS: atom_id res chain seq x y z
N MET A 1 24.04 -17.76 -40.84
CA MET A 1 24.14 -18.32 -39.47
C MET A 1 24.47 -17.25 -38.41
N LYS A 2 25.49 -16.39 -38.59
CA LYS A 2 25.83 -15.32 -37.61
C LYS A 2 24.72 -14.27 -37.38
N ARG A 3 23.99 -13.88 -38.43
CA ARG A 3 22.86 -12.93 -38.33
C ARG A 3 21.66 -13.49 -37.57
N ILE A 4 21.44 -14.80 -37.65
CA ILE A 4 20.36 -15.50 -36.91
C ILE A 4 20.70 -15.53 -35.41
N LEU A 5 21.96 -15.78 -35.07
CA LEU A 5 22.44 -15.74 -33.68
C LEU A 5 22.27 -14.35 -33.05
N LEU A 6 22.54 -13.29 -33.81
CA LEU A 6 22.36 -11.90 -33.35
C LEU A 6 20.88 -11.56 -33.11
N LEU A 7 19.98 -12.01 -33.98
CA LEU A 7 18.54 -11.81 -33.79
C LEU A 7 18.00 -12.57 -32.58
N LEU A 8 18.48 -13.80 -32.36
CA LEU A 8 18.05 -14.61 -31.21
C LEU A 8 18.53 -14.02 -29.88
N ALA A 9 19.77 -13.51 -29.83
CA ALA A 9 20.31 -12.81 -28.67
C ALA A 9 19.56 -11.49 -28.37
N ALA A 10 19.15 -10.76 -29.41
CA ALA A 10 18.37 -9.52 -29.25
C ALA A 10 16.96 -9.79 -28.72
N VAL A 11 16.29 -10.85 -29.20
CA VAL A 11 14.95 -11.24 -28.72
C VAL A 11 15.01 -11.73 -27.26
N CYS A 12 16.00 -12.54 -26.90
CA CYS A 12 16.18 -12.99 -25.51
C CYS A 12 16.61 -11.86 -24.55
N GLY A 13 17.38 -10.88 -25.03
CA GLY A 13 17.78 -9.72 -24.22
C GLY A 13 16.60 -8.80 -23.87
N ALA A 14 15.63 -8.66 -24.77
CA ALA A 14 14.46 -7.80 -24.55
C ALA A 14 13.46 -8.37 -23.53
N THR A 15 13.34 -9.69 -23.40
CA THR A 15 12.40 -10.33 -22.45
C THR A 15 12.93 -10.39 -21.02
N ALA A 16 14.22 -10.15 -20.80
CA ALA A 16 14.80 -10.13 -19.45
C ALA A 16 14.51 -8.82 -18.69
N LEU A 17 14.08 -7.74 -19.36
CA LEU A 17 13.77 -6.45 -18.74
C LEU A 17 12.31 -6.30 -18.31
N THR A 18 11.42 -7.25 -18.61
CA THR A 18 9.99 -7.21 -18.22
C THR A 18 9.73 -7.72 -16.79
N GLY A 19 10.66 -7.46 -15.87
CA GLY A 19 10.71 -8.11 -14.57
C GLY A 19 10.52 -7.20 -13.37
N CYS A 20 9.53 -6.30 -13.37
CA CYS A 20 9.11 -5.56 -12.17
C CYS A 20 7.60 -5.26 -12.24
N VAL A 21 6.76 -6.29 -12.29
CA VAL A 21 5.33 -6.10 -12.05
C VAL A 21 5.15 -6.01 -10.54
N ILE A 22 5.11 -4.80 -10.00
CA ILE A 22 4.53 -4.56 -8.69
C ILE A 22 3.04 -4.82 -8.86
N ALA A 23 2.58 -6.00 -8.43
CA ALA A 23 1.16 -6.20 -8.23
C ALA A 23 0.68 -5.08 -7.29
N PRO A 24 -0.44 -4.40 -7.58
CA PRO A 24 -1.07 -3.61 -6.53
C PRO A 24 -1.24 -4.56 -5.35
N VAL A 25 -0.84 -4.12 -4.16
CA VAL A 25 -1.22 -4.83 -2.94
C VAL A 25 -2.74 -4.68 -2.87
N GLU A 26 -3.44 -5.62 -3.50
CA GLU A 26 -4.85 -5.83 -3.25
C GLU A 26 -4.95 -5.91 -1.73
N PRO A 27 -5.72 -5.03 -1.07
CA PRO A 27 -5.94 -5.20 0.35
C PRO A 27 -6.51 -6.60 0.48
N VAL A 28 -5.75 -7.48 1.15
CA VAL A 28 -6.20 -8.83 1.48
C VAL A 28 -7.61 -8.64 2.00
N ALA A 29 -8.60 -9.15 1.27
CA ALA A 29 -9.97 -9.19 1.70
C ALA A 29 -10.02 -10.21 2.84
N VAL A 30 -9.48 -9.81 4.00
CA VAL A 30 -9.73 -10.44 5.28
C VAL A 30 -11.24 -10.42 5.38
N ARG A 31 -11.78 -11.62 5.42
CA ARG A 31 -13.19 -11.97 5.35
C ARG A 31 -13.96 -11.32 6.50
N GLY A 32 -14.25 -10.02 6.39
CA GLY A 32 -14.89 -9.20 7.41
C GLY A 32 -14.97 -7.75 6.95
N GLY A 33 -16.16 -7.34 6.50
CA GLY A 33 -16.40 -6.11 5.73
C GLY A 33 -15.86 -4.81 6.34
N TYR A 34 -15.13 -4.06 5.53
CA TYR A 34 -14.68 -2.69 5.81
C TYR A 34 -15.57 -1.62 5.19
N TYR A 35 -16.82 -1.92 4.86
CA TYR A 35 -17.69 -0.99 4.15
C TYR A 35 -19.00 -0.77 4.90
N HIS A 36 -19.03 0.26 5.76
CA HIS A 36 -20.16 1.18 6.02
C HIS A 36 -20.36 1.70 7.46
N SER A 37 -19.40 1.56 8.37
CA SER A 37 -19.48 2.27 9.66
C SER A 37 -18.15 2.93 10.00
N PRO A 38 -18.09 4.27 10.13
CA PRO A 38 -16.91 4.90 10.69
C PRO A 38 -16.66 4.31 12.09
N PRO A 39 -15.39 4.14 12.50
CA PRO A 39 -15.09 3.68 13.85
C PRO A 39 -15.82 4.57 14.87
N PRO A 40 -16.28 4.02 16.00
CA PRO A 40 -16.93 4.83 17.03
C PRO A 40 -16.03 6.02 17.37
N ARG A 41 -16.61 7.20 17.67
CA ARG A 41 -15.84 8.45 17.85
C ARG A 41 -14.65 8.34 18.81
N ALA A 42 -14.74 7.46 19.80
CA ALA A 42 -13.67 7.16 20.75
C ALA A 42 -12.44 6.47 20.11
N TRP A 43 -12.60 5.75 19.02
CA TRP A 43 -11.52 5.05 18.31
C TRP A 43 -10.97 5.86 17.13
N ARG A 44 -11.59 6.99 16.81
CA ARG A 44 -11.06 7.94 15.82
C ARG A 44 -9.85 8.68 16.40
N ASP A 45 -8.97 9.12 15.52
CA ASP A 45 -7.91 10.08 15.80
C ASP A 45 -8.34 11.41 15.15
N ASN A 46 -8.65 12.42 15.95
CA ASN A 46 -9.24 13.67 15.46
C ASN A 46 -8.20 14.68 14.97
N ASP A 47 -7.05 14.73 15.65
CA ASP A 47 -5.97 15.69 15.42
C ASP A 47 -4.78 15.06 14.69
N GLY A 48 -4.78 13.74 14.51
CA GLY A 48 -3.87 13.03 13.60
C GLY A 48 -2.49 12.81 14.20
N ASP A 49 -2.39 12.78 15.53
CA ASP A 49 -1.12 12.62 16.24
C ASP A 49 -0.79 11.16 16.59
N GLY A 50 -1.63 10.22 16.13
CA GLY A 50 -1.37 8.79 16.17
C GLY A 50 -1.92 8.07 17.40
N VAL A 51 -2.62 8.75 18.31
CA VAL A 51 -3.28 8.09 19.46
C VAL A 51 -4.80 8.23 19.35
N PRO A 52 -5.56 7.13 19.43
CA PRO A 52 -7.02 7.21 19.39
C PRO A 52 -7.60 8.04 20.53
N ASN A 53 -8.68 8.80 20.27
CA ASN A 53 -9.35 9.70 21.21
C ASN A 53 -9.66 9.07 22.59
N ARG A 54 -9.90 7.75 22.66
CA ARG A 54 -10.14 7.02 23.92
C ARG A 54 -8.95 7.00 24.87
N TYR A 55 -7.74 7.14 24.32
CA TYR A 55 -6.47 7.13 25.04
C TYR A 55 -5.79 8.48 25.05
N ASP A 56 -6.33 9.44 24.29
CA ASP A 56 -5.83 10.79 24.27
C ASP A 56 -6.46 11.65 25.36
N ARG A 57 -5.60 12.36 26.09
CA ARG A 57 -6.01 13.36 27.08
C ARG A 57 -6.38 14.70 26.43
N ARG A 58 -5.90 14.97 25.21
CA ARG A 58 -6.21 16.18 24.45
C ARG A 58 -6.64 15.84 23.00
N PRO A 59 -7.83 15.23 22.79
CA PRO A 59 -8.30 14.71 21.48
C PRO A 59 -8.54 15.74 20.36
N ASN A 60 -8.08 16.98 20.50
CA ASN A 60 -8.17 18.01 19.47
C ASN A 60 -6.91 18.90 19.46
N ASP A 61 -5.80 18.41 20.01
CA ASP A 61 -4.53 19.11 20.12
C ASP A 61 -3.40 18.18 19.63
N PRO A 62 -2.93 18.35 18.38
CA PRO A 62 -1.88 17.50 17.84
C PRO A 62 -0.53 17.69 18.53
N TYR A 63 -0.37 18.73 19.35
CA TYR A 63 0.87 19.05 20.05
C TYR A 63 0.71 18.82 21.55
N ARG A 64 0.81 17.55 21.96
CA ARG A 64 0.82 17.11 23.36
C ARG A 64 2.07 17.61 24.11
N TYR A 65 2.05 18.87 24.55
CA TYR A 65 3.03 19.43 25.50
C TYR A 65 2.60 19.20 26.96
#